data_AF-A0A7X4GMJ7-F1
#
_entry.id   AF-A0A7X4GMJ7-F1
#
_cell.length_a   1.000
_cell.length_b   1.000
_cell.length_c   1.000
_cell.angle_alpha   90.00
_cell.angle_beta   90.00
_cell.angle_gamma   90.00
#
_symmetry.space_group_name_H-M   'P 1'
#
loop_
_entity.id
_entity.type
_entity.pdbx_description
1 polymer ?
#
loop_
_entity_poly.entity_id
_entity_poly.type
_entity_poly.pdbx_seq_one_letter_code
_entity_poly.pdbx_strand_id
1 'polypeptide(L)'
;MLQQFNVVVTGSSTSTSHVQGRAFIGGTANGGEYMQLSAGVPASNYAGLTVGGSADNIKVDNKGGAVIGGSLTANNTTINGDAYVGGSSTNAHYTNGDVWINGAADNVQFGGLIHAASYNNINLNGKILNAPTSTMQSTLAASTSTDFSSVLKGLSSQLAALKNSNGASVAFAKQDKDVTFNFTGTGSVAVFDLTEYDTRIFTGSLVDFHFNLGSATTVIFNTDNTTLNLNANFNNGSNLGSKLIWNFTGENTAVTIGNTMAGQVLVADGSFRNNNGNVDGGVYAKTLYQYGEIHQQTFTGTLPAVPEPGTYAMLLAGLGLMGFMKRRFRA
;
A
#
# COMPACT_ATOMS: atom_id res chain seq x y z
N MET A 1 -2.25 4.70 -7.12
CA MET A 1 -1.90 3.90 -5.93
C MET A 1 -1.91 4.74 -4.64
N LEU A 2 -0.98 5.69 -4.43
CA LEU A 2 -0.89 6.51 -3.21
C LEU A 2 -2.18 7.29 -2.85
N GLN A 3 -3.01 7.54 -3.86
CA GLN A 3 -4.30 8.24 -3.76
C GLN A 3 -5.52 7.30 -3.69
N GLN A 4 -5.31 5.98 -3.66
CA GLN A 4 -6.40 5.00 -3.67
C GLN A 4 -6.29 3.96 -2.56
N PHE A 5 -5.09 3.71 -2.04
CA PHE A 5 -4.86 2.67 -1.05
C PHE A 5 -4.22 3.28 0.19
N ASN A 6 -4.55 2.69 1.33
CA ASN A 6 -3.79 2.88 2.57
C ASN A 6 -2.68 1.83 2.67
N VAL A 7 -2.92 0.63 2.15
CA VAL A 7 -1.96 -0.47 2.16
C VAL A 7 -1.87 -1.12 0.79
N VAL A 8 -0.65 -1.29 0.29
CA VAL A 8 -0.35 -2.16 -0.86
C VAL A 8 0.83 -3.05 -0.48
N VAL A 9 0.58 -4.35 -0.43
CA VAL A 9 1.58 -5.38 -0.15
C VAL A 9 1.64 -6.29 -1.35
N THR A 10 2.80 -6.45 -1.97
CA THR A 10 2.93 -7.28 -3.19
C THR A 10 3.10 -8.77 -2.89
N GLY A 11 3.59 -9.10 -1.69
CA GLY A 11 3.61 -10.43 -1.10
C GLY A 11 2.54 -10.57 -0.01
N SER A 12 2.92 -11.15 1.13
CA SER A 12 1.97 -11.51 2.21
C SER A 12 1.93 -10.49 3.35
N SER A 13 0.80 -10.47 4.05
CA SER A 13 0.59 -9.66 5.25
C SER A 13 0.19 -10.52 6.45
N THR A 14 0.77 -10.21 7.60
CA THR A 14 0.32 -10.70 8.91
C THR A 14 -0.07 -9.51 9.76
N SER A 15 -1.29 -9.50 10.31
CA SER A 15 -1.82 -8.36 11.05
C SER A 15 -2.59 -8.78 12.30
N THR A 16 -2.43 -8.03 13.39
CA THR A 16 -3.30 -8.10 14.57
C THR A 16 -3.99 -6.78 14.86
N SER A 17 -3.98 -5.86 13.90
CA SER A 17 -4.48 -4.49 14.05
C SER A 17 -5.33 -4.07 12.85
N HIS A 18 -5.69 -2.81 12.75
CA HIS A 18 -6.61 -2.32 11.73
C HIS A 18 -5.96 -1.34 10.74
N VAL A 19 -6.49 -1.35 9.53
CA VAL A 19 -6.23 -0.43 8.44
C VAL A 19 -7.51 0.36 8.21
N GLN A 20 -7.46 1.68 8.39
CA GLN A 20 -8.65 2.52 8.26
C GLN A 20 -9.19 2.56 6.82
N GLY A 21 -8.30 2.51 5.83
CA GLY A 21 -8.65 2.57 4.41
C GLY A 21 -8.52 1.25 3.67
N ARG A 22 -8.43 1.37 2.34
CA ARG A 22 -8.37 0.24 1.40
C ARG A 22 -7.02 -0.47 1.40
N ALA A 23 -7.04 -1.79 1.29
CA ALA A 23 -5.84 -2.62 1.24
C ALA A 23 -5.80 -3.56 0.02
N PHE A 24 -4.61 -3.69 -0.57
CA PHE A 24 -4.25 -4.72 -1.55
C PHE A 24 -3.14 -5.60 -0.98
N ILE A 25 -3.30 -6.92 -1.03
CA ILE A 25 -2.32 -7.92 -0.58
C ILE A 25 -2.17 -8.94 -1.71
N GLY A 26 -1.04 -8.94 -2.42
CA GLY A 26 -0.83 -9.82 -3.58
C GLY A 26 -0.71 -11.30 -3.22
N GLY A 27 -0.18 -11.61 -2.04
CA GLY A 27 -0.04 -12.95 -1.48
C GLY A 27 -1.16 -13.32 -0.50
N THR A 28 -0.77 -13.92 0.62
CA THR A 28 -1.70 -14.35 1.67
C THR A 28 -1.94 -13.24 2.69
N ALA A 29 -3.17 -13.11 3.16
CA ALA A 29 -3.52 -12.25 4.30
C ALA A 29 -3.82 -13.10 5.54
N ASN A 30 -3.14 -12.84 6.65
CA ASN A 30 -3.37 -13.49 7.93
C ASN A 30 -3.68 -12.45 9.00
N GLY A 31 -4.92 -12.41 9.47
CA GLY A 31 -5.39 -11.43 10.43
C GLY A 31 -5.60 -10.03 9.84
N GLY A 32 -6.05 -9.13 10.70
CA GLY A 32 -6.25 -7.72 10.36
C GLY A 32 -7.72 -7.33 10.16
N GLU A 33 -7.99 -6.05 10.40
CA GLU A 33 -9.27 -5.40 10.13
C GLU A 33 -9.07 -4.30 9.09
N TYR A 34 -9.88 -4.27 8.04
CA TYR A 34 -9.70 -3.40 6.88
C TYR A 34 -10.95 -2.56 6.66
N MET A 35 -10.79 -1.40 6.04
CA MET A 35 -11.88 -0.45 5.80
C MET A 35 -12.60 -0.02 7.08
N GLN A 36 -11.86 0.22 8.18
CA GLN A 36 -12.47 0.62 9.46
C GLN A 36 -13.12 2.02 9.41
N LEU A 37 -12.70 2.89 8.49
CA LEU A 37 -13.36 4.16 8.22
C LEU A 37 -14.05 4.14 6.84
N SER A 38 -15.27 4.66 6.77
CA SER A 38 -15.96 4.92 5.50
C SER A 38 -15.73 6.34 4.99
N ALA A 39 -15.61 7.32 5.90
CA ALA A 39 -15.46 8.72 5.55
C ALA A 39 -14.04 9.02 5.06
N GLY A 40 -13.92 9.60 3.87
CA GLY A 40 -12.63 10.04 3.32
C GLY A 40 -11.86 8.98 2.54
N VAL A 41 -12.28 7.70 2.53
CA VAL A 41 -11.68 6.68 1.65
C VAL A 41 -11.89 7.07 0.18
N PRO A 42 -10.81 7.23 -0.63
CA PRO A 42 -10.95 7.62 -2.02
C PRO A 42 -11.76 6.61 -2.81
N ALA A 43 -12.53 7.09 -3.79
CA ALA A 43 -13.24 6.25 -4.74
C ALA A 43 -12.25 5.36 -5.50
N SER A 44 -12.63 4.10 -5.70
CA SER A 44 -11.82 3.11 -6.43
C SER A 44 -12.71 1.99 -6.93
N ASN A 45 -12.30 1.35 -8.03
CA ASN A 45 -12.95 0.13 -8.53
C ASN A 45 -12.55 -1.11 -7.74
N TYR A 46 -11.51 -1.02 -6.89
CA TYR A 46 -11.08 -2.10 -6.03
C TYR A 46 -12.00 -2.24 -4.82
N ALA A 47 -12.21 -3.48 -4.39
CA ALA A 47 -12.83 -3.78 -3.11
C ALA A 47 -12.02 -3.17 -1.95
N GLY A 48 -12.67 -3.01 -0.81
CA GLY A 48 -12.08 -2.56 0.44
C GLY A 48 -10.86 -3.38 0.86
N LEU A 49 -10.95 -4.69 0.68
CA LEU A 49 -9.82 -5.61 0.76
C LEU A 49 -9.70 -6.43 -0.54
N THR A 50 -8.51 -6.44 -1.12
CA THR A 50 -8.15 -7.36 -2.21
C THR A 50 -7.00 -8.25 -1.76
N VAL A 51 -7.16 -9.56 -1.84
CA VAL A 51 -6.14 -10.56 -1.53
C VAL A 51 -5.95 -11.46 -2.76
N GLY A 52 -4.74 -11.52 -3.31
CA GLY A 52 -4.43 -12.36 -4.48
C GLY A 52 -4.36 -13.85 -4.13
N GLY A 53 -3.91 -14.18 -2.92
CA GLY A 53 -3.88 -15.55 -2.39
C GLY A 53 -5.06 -15.87 -1.47
N SER A 54 -4.83 -16.77 -0.52
CA SER A 54 -5.80 -17.12 0.53
C SER A 54 -5.82 -16.08 1.64
N ALA A 55 -6.91 -16.05 2.40
CA ALA A 55 -7.04 -15.20 3.58
C ALA A 55 -7.55 -15.98 4.79
N ASP A 56 -7.12 -15.56 5.98
CA ASP A 56 -7.45 -16.19 7.26
C ASP A 56 -7.59 -15.13 8.35
N ASN A 57 -8.62 -15.25 9.20
CA ASN A 57 -8.91 -14.39 10.34
C ASN A 57 -9.03 -12.87 10.03
N ILE A 58 -9.60 -12.52 8.87
CA ILE A 58 -9.70 -11.13 8.42
C ILE A 58 -11.08 -10.51 8.73
N LYS A 59 -11.10 -9.19 8.94
CA LYS A 59 -12.34 -8.41 9.01
C LYS A 59 -12.35 -7.32 7.95
N VAL A 60 -13.49 -7.10 7.31
CA VAL A 60 -13.69 -5.97 6.39
C VAL A 60 -14.97 -5.25 6.78
N ASP A 61 -14.85 -3.96 7.09
CA ASP A 61 -15.95 -3.15 7.60
C ASP A 61 -16.54 -2.19 6.55
N ASN A 62 -17.58 -1.46 6.97
CA ASN A 62 -18.11 -0.30 6.24
C ASN A 62 -18.53 -0.56 4.79
N LYS A 63 -19.09 -1.75 4.52
CA LYS A 63 -19.46 -2.19 3.17
C LYS A 63 -18.29 -2.17 2.18
N GLY A 64 -17.06 -2.31 2.68
CA GLY A 64 -15.86 -2.34 1.86
C GLY A 64 -15.85 -3.50 0.87
N GLY A 65 -16.45 -4.63 1.23
CA GLY A 65 -16.43 -5.83 0.42
C GLY A 65 -15.02 -6.41 0.24
N ALA A 66 -14.93 -7.61 -0.34
CA ALA A 66 -13.65 -8.28 -0.52
C ALA A 66 -13.54 -9.04 -1.85
N VAL A 67 -12.32 -9.09 -2.38
CA VAL A 67 -11.93 -10.05 -3.42
C VAL A 67 -10.80 -10.90 -2.88
N ILE A 68 -11.02 -12.21 -2.75
CA ILE A 68 -10.05 -13.19 -2.28
C ILE A 68 -9.79 -14.16 -3.44
N GLY A 69 -8.57 -14.18 -3.97
CA GLY A 69 -8.21 -15.04 -5.11
C GLY A 69 -8.14 -16.53 -4.74
N GLY A 70 -7.72 -16.83 -3.51
CA GLY A 70 -7.67 -18.18 -2.96
C GLY A 70 -8.86 -18.54 -2.08
N SER A 71 -8.61 -19.42 -1.10
CA SER A 71 -9.62 -19.86 -0.13
C SER A 71 -9.66 -18.92 1.08
N LEU A 72 -10.83 -18.85 1.71
CA LEU A 72 -11.07 -18.16 2.95
C LEU A 72 -11.32 -19.19 4.05
N THR A 73 -10.45 -19.24 5.07
CA THR A 73 -10.56 -20.22 6.16
C THR A 73 -10.39 -19.45 7.46
N ALA A 74 -11.32 -19.51 8.42
CA ALA A 74 -11.10 -19.09 9.82
C ALA A 74 -12.41 -18.98 10.61
N ASN A 75 -12.31 -19.05 11.94
CA ASN A 75 -13.45 -18.89 12.86
C ASN A 75 -13.84 -17.42 13.13
N ASN A 76 -13.02 -16.44 12.74
CA ASN A 76 -13.24 -15.02 13.04
C ASN A 76 -13.17 -14.13 11.79
N THR A 77 -13.61 -14.67 10.65
CA THR A 77 -13.66 -13.89 9.41
C THR A 77 -15.01 -13.21 9.24
N THR A 78 -15.02 -11.88 9.14
CA THR A 78 -16.23 -11.10 8.83
C THR A 78 -16.00 -10.21 7.60
N ILE A 79 -16.86 -10.28 6.59
CA ILE A 79 -16.81 -9.38 5.43
C ILE A 79 -18.13 -8.61 5.33
N ASN A 80 -18.06 -7.29 5.41
CA ASN A 80 -19.18 -6.38 5.22
C ASN A 80 -19.14 -5.81 3.80
N GLY A 81 -20.18 -6.06 3.01
CA GLY A 81 -20.28 -5.69 1.58
C GLY A 81 -20.12 -6.89 0.64
N ASP A 82 -20.19 -6.64 -0.67
CA ASP A 82 -20.11 -7.69 -1.69
C ASP A 82 -18.76 -8.42 -1.66
N ALA A 83 -18.79 -9.75 -1.77
CA ALA A 83 -17.61 -10.58 -1.67
C ALA A 83 -17.46 -11.56 -2.83
N TYR A 84 -16.24 -11.70 -3.35
CA TYR A 84 -15.84 -12.72 -4.30
C TYR A 84 -14.70 -13.56 -3.72
N VAL A 85 -14.86 -14.88 -3.69
CA VAL A 85 -13.87 -15.86 -3.22
C VAL A 85 -13.59 -16.86 -4.33
N GLY A 86 -12.35 -16.88 -4.82
CA GLY A 86 -11.91 -17.75 -5.91
C GLY A 86 -11.74 -19.21 -5.52
N GLY A 87 -11.57 -19.49 -4.22
CA GLY A 87 -11.50 -20.84 -3.64
C GLY A 87 -12.74 -21.20 -2.80
N SER A 88 -12.54 -22.02 -1.79
CA SER A 88 -13.57 -22.39 -0.81
C SER A 88 -13.65 -21.37 0.33
N SER A 89 -14.79 -21.32 1.03
CA SER A 89 -14.99 -20.49 2.21
C SER A 89 -15.47 -21.34 3.38
N THR A 90 -14.78 -21.28 4.51
CA THR A 90 -15.11 -22.04 5.72
C THR A 90 -15.16 -21.15 6.96
N ASN A 91 -16.22 -21.29 7.77
CA ASN A 91 -16.44 -20.58 9.04
C ASN A 91 -16.49 -19.03 8.94
N ALA A 92 -16.85 -18.48 7.78
CA ALA A 92 -16.89 -17.04 7.53
C ALA A 92 -18.30 -16.44 7.68
N HIS A 93 -18.36 -15.15 8.05
CA HIS A 93 -19.59 -14.38 8.16
C HIS A 93 -19.60 -13.20 7.17
N TYR A 94 -20.55 -13.20 6.25
CA TYR A 94 -20.75 -12.14 5.27
C TYR A 94 -21.99 -11.31 5.62
N THR A 95 -21.86 -9.99 5.66
CA THR A 95 -22.95 -9.08 6.06
C THR A 95 -23.14 -7.97 5.03
N ASN A 96 -24.38 -7.51 4.87
CA ASN A 96 -24.74 -6.34 4.03
C ASN A 96 -24.23 -6.37 2.57
N GLY A 97 -24.09 -7.56 1.98
CA GLY A 97 -23.71 -7.75 0.58
C GLY A 97 -23.98 -9.17 0.10
N ASP A 98 -23.89 -9.34 -1.22
CA ASP A 98 -23.99 -10.65 -1.87
C ASP A 98 -22.63 -11.35 -1.87
N VAL A 99 -22.61 -12.68 -1.99
CA VAL A 99 -21.40 -13.49 -1.87
C VAL A 99 -21.28 -14.46 -3.04
N TRP A 100 -20.14 -14.48 -3.70
CA TRP A 100 -19.81 -15.45 -4.73
C TRP A 100 -18.57 -16.26 -4.33
N ILE A 101 -18.75 -17.56 -4.07
CA ILE A 101 -17.67 -18.50 -3.74
C ILE A 101 -17.56 -19.50 -4.89
N ASN A 102 -16.39 -19.60 -5.53
CA ASN A 102 -16.20 -20.56 -6.62
C ASN A 102 -16.07 -22.01 -6.12
N GLY A 103 -15.57 -22.19 -4.90
CA GLY A 103 -15.41 -23.49 -4.26
C GLY A 103 -16.59 -23.89 -3.38
N ALA A 104 -16.31 -24.71 -2.37
CA ALA A 104 -17.30 -25.11 -1.38
C ALA A 104 -17.51 -24.00 -0.34
N ALA A 105 -18.75 -23.80 0.09
CA ALA A 105 -19.08 -23.05 1.29
C ALA A 105 -19.37 -24.04 2.43
N ASP A 106 -18.67 -23.91 3.56
CA ASP A 106 -18.86 -24.75 4.75
C ASP A 106 -19.03 -23.89 6.00
N ASN A 107 -20.15 -24.06 6.70
CA ASN A 107 -20.48 -23.28 7.90
C ASN A 107 -20.34 -21.76 7.67
N VAL A 108 -20.85 -21.28 6.53
CA VAL A 108 -20.83 -19.87 6.15
C VAL A 108 -22.14 -19.20 6.55
N GLN A 109 -22.05 -18.05 7.20
CA GLN A 109 -23.19 -17.16 7.47
C GLN A 109 -23.22 -16.04 6.45
N PHE A 110 -24.39 -15.69 5.93
CA PHE A 110 -24.52 -14.65 4.90
C PHE A 110 -25.82 -13.85 5.04
N GLY A 111 -25.70 -12.53 4.87
CA GLY A 111 -26.82 -11.58 4.92
C GLY A 111 -27.58 -11.45 3.60
N GLY A 112 -26.87 -11.39 2.47
CA GLY A 112 -27.42 -11.23 1.12
C GLY A 112 -27.73 -12.55 0.40
N LEU A 113 -27.59 -12.57 -0.92
CA LEU A 113 -27.64 -13.78 -1.75
C LEU A 113 -26.26 -14.45 -1.78
N ILE A 114 -26.23 -15.78 -1.93
CA ILE A 114 -24.98 -16.55 -1.99
C ILE A 114 -24.93 -17.48 -3.21
N HIS A 115 -23.74 -17.61 -3.77
CA HIS A 115 -23.34 -18.68 -4.69
C HIS A 115 -22.17 -19.48 -4.09
N ALA A 116 -22.22 -20.81 -4.21
CA ALA A 116 -21.12 -21.73 -3.98
C ALA A 116 -21.26 -22.97 -4.88
N ALA A 117 -20.14 -23.65 -5.17
CA ALA A 117 -20.17 -24.93 -5.91
C ALA A 117 -20.84 -26.06 -5.11
N SER A 118 -20.76 -25.98 -3.78
CA SER A 118 -21.46 -26.86 -2.85
C SER A 118 -21.70 -26.16 -1.51
N TYR A 119 -22.77 -26.52 -0.82
CA TYR A 119 -23.15 -25.95 0.48
C TYR A 119 -23.13 -27.03 1.56
N ASN A 120 -22.25 -26.88 2.54
CA ASN A 120 -22.12 -27.76 3.70
C ASN A 120 -22.48 -26.98 4.96
N ASN A 121 -23.30 -27.56 5.84
CA ASN A 121 -23.73 -26.93 7.09
C ASN A 121 -24.34 -25.52 6.91
N ILE A 122 -25.06 -25.32 5.80
CA ILE A 122 -25.65 -24.04 5.41
C ILE A 122 -27.13 -24.23 5.10
N ASN A 123 -27.98 -23.33 5.62
CA ASN A 123 -29.36 -23.20 5.20
C ASN A 123 -29.50 -21.99 4.25
N LEU A 124 -29.82 -22.26 2.99
CA LEU A 124 -29.97 -21.20 1.97
C LEU A 124 -31.18 -20.31 2.19
N ASN A 125 -32.26 -20.82 2.78
CA ASN A 125 -33.53 -20.10 2.95
C ASN A 125 -33.98 -19.32 1.68
N GLY A 126 -33.78 -19.92 0.49
CA GLY A 126 -34.11 -19.31 -0.81
C GLY A 126 -33.17 -18.22 -1.32
N LYS A 127 -32.10 -17.87 -0.60
CA LYS A 127 -31.14 -16.80 -0.95
C LYS A 127 -30.07 -17.30 -1.90
N ILE A 128 -30.42 -17.48 -3.17
CA ILE A 128 -29.51 -17.98 -4.21
C ILE A 128 -29.08 -16.84 -5.13
N LEU A 129 -27.76 -16.70 -5.32
CA LEU A 129 -27.17 -15.80 -6.30
C LEU A 129 -26.87 -16.57 -7.60
N ASN A 130 -27.52 -16.19 -8.70
CA ASN A 130 -27.40 -16.90 -9.98
C ASN A 130 -26.23 -16.44 -10.84
N ALA A 131 -25.74 -15.21 -10.64
CA ALA A 131 -24.60 -14.65 -11.33
C ALA A 131 -23.88 -13.61 -10.46
N PRO A 132 -22.57 -13.37 -10.65
CA PRO A 132 -21.86 -12.32 -9.92
C PRO A 132 -22.48 -10.94 -10.17
N THR A 133 -22.59 -10.12 -9.12
CA THR A 133 -23.11 -8.74 -9.22
C THR A 133 -22.19 -7.87 -10.07
N SER A 134 -22.67 -6.72 -10.54
CA SER A 134 -21.82 -5.74 -11.24
C SER A 134 -20.65 -5.25 -10.38
N THR A 135 -20.87 -5.11 -9.06
CA THR A 135 -19.83 -4.77 -8.10
C THR A 135 -18.75 -5.85 -8.08
N MET A 136 -19.13 -7.13 -7.93
CA MET A 136 -18.19 -8.25 -7.93
C MET A 136 -17.39 -8.32 -9.23
N GLN A 137 -18.04 -8.11 -10.38
CA GLN A 137 -17.35 -8.09 -11.67
C GLN A 137 -16.34 -6.95 -11.75
N SER A 138 -16.71 -5.75 -11.30
CA SER A 138 -15.82 -4.59 -11.27
C SER A 138 -14.63 -4.79 -10.33
N THR A 139 -14.86 -5.29 -9.11
CA THR A 139 -13.80 -5.48 -8.11
C THR A 139 -12.87 -6.63 -8.49
N LEU A 140 -13.40 -7.70 -9.10
CA LEU A 140 -12.61 -8.81 -9.64
C LEU A 140 -11.76 -8.37 -10.85
N ALA A 141 -12.31 -7.56 -11.76
CA ALA A 141 -11.52 -7.00 -12.86
C ALA A 141 -10.41 -6.09 -12.33
N ALA A 142 -10.72 -5.26 -11.32
CA ALA A 142 -9.75 -4.38 -10.70
C ALA A 142 -8.62 -5.16 -10.00
N SER A 143 -8.94 -6.26 -9.31
CA SER A 143 -7.96 -7.03 -8.51
C SER A 143 -6.76 -7.56 -9.29
N THR A 144 -6.89 -7.70 -10.61
CA THR A 144 -5.82 -8.17 -11.52
C THR A 144 -5.35 -7.10 -12.51
N SER A 145 -5.90 -5.88 -12.45
CA SER A 145 -5.67 -4.82 -13.44
C SER A 145 -4.31 -4.10 -13.32
N THR A 146 -3.62 -4.23 -12.19
CA THR A 146 -2.38 -3.48 -11.89
C THR A 146 -1.30 -4.42 -11.37
N ASP A 147 -0.13 -4.41 -12.01
CA ASP A 147 1.09 -5.01 -11.45
C ASP A 147 1.68 -4.07 -10.39
N PHE A 148 1.22 -4.22 -9.15
CA PHE A 148 1.72 -3.42 -8.04
C PHE A 148 3.20 -3.67 -7.74
N SER A 149 3.77 -4.83 -8.11
CA SER A 149 5.21 -5.07 -7.93
C SER A 149 6.02 -4.13 -8.83
N SER A 150 5.67 -4.07 -10.12
CA SER A 150 6.29 -3.14 -11.05
C SER A 150 6.04 -1.67 -10.67
N VAL A 151 4.83 -1.32 -10.23
CA VAL A 151 4.48 0.05 -9.84
C VAL A 151 5.29 0.51 -8.62
N LEU A 152 5.39 -0.32 -7.58
CA LEU A 152 6.15 0.02 -6.37
C LEU A 152 7.64 0.17 -6.66
N LYS A 153 8.23 -0.80 -7.37
CA LYS A 153 9.64 -0.76 -7.74
C LYS A 153 9.96 0.44 -8.63
N GLY A 154 9.14 0.68 -9.65
CA GLY A 154 9.28 1.82 -10.54
C GLY A 154 9.21 3.16 -9.79
N LEU A 155 8.22 3.34 -8.91
CA LEU A 155 8.11 4.54 -8.09
C LEU A 155 9.32 4.71 -7.17
N SER A 156 9.73 3.66 -6.44
CA SER A 156 10.86 3.74 -5.52
C SER A 156 12.16 4.10 -6.25
N SER A 157 12.43 3.48 -7.41
CA SER A 157 13.59 3.81 -8.24
C SER A 157 13.54 5.25 -8.79
N GLN A 158 12.36 5.72 -9.21
CA GLN A 158 12.19 7.11 -9.66
C GLN A 158 12.47 8.11 -8.56
N LEU A 159 11.93 7.87 -7.36
CA LEU A 159 12.15 8.74 -6.21
C LEU A 159 13.62 8.72 -5.78
N ALA A 160 14.25 7.53 -5.75
CA ALA A 160 15.66 7.36 -5.39
C ALA A 160 16.64 8.15 -6.29
N ALA A 161 16.28 8.35 -7.55
CA ALA A 161 17.08 9.12 -8.50
C ALA A 161 17.08 10.63 -8.21
N LEU A 162 16.13 11.13 -7.41
CA LEU A 162 16.01 12.54 -7.08
C LEU A 162 17.08 12.95 -6.06
N LYS A 163 17.71 14.10 -6.32
CA LYS A 163 18.70 14.71 -5.43
C LYS A 163 18.07 15.77 -4.54
N ASN A 164 18.80 16.11 -3.47
CA ASN A 164 18.38 17.10 -2.49
C ASN A 164 17.94 18.40 -3.20
N SER A 165 16.75 18.89 -2.88
CA SER A 165 16.23 20.13 -3.47
C SER A 165 17.07 21.33 -3.06
N ASN A 166 17.14 22.36 -3.92
CA ASN A 166 17.74 23.62 -3.52
C ASN A 166 16.95 24.23 -2.33
N GLY A 167 17.65 24.63 -1.28
CA GLY A 167 17.05 25.11 -0.03
C GLY A 167 16.60 24.00 0.93
N ALA A 168 16.80 22.72 0.60
CA ALA A 168 16.62 21.60 1.54
C ALA A 168 17.88 21.39 2.39
N SER A 169 17.75 21.29 3.71
CA SER A 169 18.85 20.98 4.62
C SER A 169 18.41 20.16 5.82
N VAL A 170 19.32 19.34 6.34
CA VAL A 170 19.12 18.53 7.55
C VAL A 170 20.00 19.08 8.66
N ALA A 171 19.39 19.47 9.77
CA ALA A 171 20.09 19.97 10.95
C ALA A 171 19.95 18.99 12.10
N PHE A 172 21.04 18.79 12.84
CA PHE A 172 21.10 17.90 13.99
C PHE A 172 21.36 18.70 15.26
N ALA A 173 20.66 18.36 16.33
CA ALA A 173 20.82 19.00 17.63
C ALA A 173 20.82 17.96 18.75
N LYS A 174 21.18 18.39 19.96
CA LYS A 174 21.20 17.57 21.18
C LYS A 174 21.92 16.22 20.99
N GLN A 175 23.13 16.25 20.43
CA GLN A 175 23.93 15.05 20.13
C GLN A 175 23.18 14.07 19.23
N ASP A 176 22.63 14.58 18.13
CA ASP A 176 21.87 13.84 17.11
C ASP A 176 20.55 13.21 17.60
N LYS A 177 20.05 13.60 18.78
CA LYS A 177 18.75 13.17 19.28
C LYS A 177 17.57 13.89 18.61
N ASP A 178 17.83 15.07 18.07
CA ASP A 178 16.83 15.86 17.33
C ASP A 178 17.32 16.06 15.90
N VAL A 179 16.45 15.76 14.94
CA VAL A 179 16.70 16.01 13.51
C VAL A 179 15.64 16.96 12.98
N THR A 180 16.07 18.05 12.35
CA THR A 180 15.19 19.03 11.72
C THR A 180 15.39 19.02 10.21
N PHE A 181 14.32 18.75 9.47
CA PHE A 181 14.25 18.87 8.02
C PHE A 181 13.76 20.28 7.65
N ASN A 182 14.63 21.08 7.05
CA ASN A 182 14.32 22.45 6.63
C ASN A 182 14.21 22.52 5.10
N PHE A 183 13.16 23.19 4.61
CA PHE A 183 13.01 23.54 3.21
C PHE A 183 12.63 25.01 3.08
N THR A 184 13.53 25.81 2.53
CA THR A 184 13.34 27.26 2.28
C THR A 184 13.09 27.58 0.80
N GLY A 185 12.99 26.55 -0.04
CA GLY A 185 12.67 26.71 -1.46
C GLY A 185 11.22 27.16 -1.71
N THR A 186 10.95 27.54 -2.95
CA THR A 186 9.66 28.07 -3.40
C THR A 186 8.81 27.06 -4.19
N GLY A 187 9.29 25.83 -4.37
CA GLY A 187 8.59 24.77 -5.10
C GLY A 187 7.64 23.94 -4.24
N SER A 188 6.68 23.27 -4.88
CA SER A 188 5.74 22.36 -4.21
C SER A 188 6.35 21.03 -3.77
N VAL A 189 7.52 20.67 -4.32
CA VAL A 189 8.23 19.42 -4.01
C VAL A 189 9.56 19.72 -3.32
N ALA A 190 9.73 19.16 -2.13
CA ALA A 190 11.01 19.13 -1.41
C ALA A 190 11.55 17.70 -1.40
N VAL A 191 12.80 17.51 -1.81
CA VAL A 191 13.50 16.22 -1.77
C VAL A 191 14.64 16.34 -0.77
N PHE A 192 14.72 15.39 0.14
CA PHE A 192 15.83 15.16 1.06
C PHE A 192 16.50 13.83 0.69
N ASP A 193 17.71 13.92 0.15
CA ASP A 193 18.58 12.75 -0.04
C ASP A 193 19.30 12.48 1.30
N LEU A 194 18.90 11.42 2.00
CA LEU A 194 19.37 11.10 3.35
C LEU A 194 20.57 10.14 3.36
N THR A 195 21.04 9.69 2.19
CA THR A 195 22.10 8.69 2.05
C THR A 195 23.36 9.01 2.90
N GLU A 196 23.77 10.28 2.96
CA GLU A 196 24.92 10.71 3.77
C GLU A 196 24.64 10.78 5.28
N TYR A 197 23.37 10.73 5.68
CA TYR A 197 22.87 10.90 7.05
C TYR A 197 22.30 9.63 7.67
N ASP A 198 22.27 8.53 6.93
CA ASP A 198 21.59 7.30 7.31
C ASP A 198 22.01 6.76 8.68
N THR A 199 23.32 6.76 8.95
CA THR A 199 23.91 6.29 10.22
C THR A 199 23.63 7.21 11.41
N ARG A 200 23.10 8.41 11.18
CA ARG A 200 22.73 9.39 12.22
C ARG A 200 21.23 9.47 12.44
N ILE A 201 20.44 9.33 11.38
CA ILE A 201 18.97 9.41 11.42
C ILE A 201 18.35 8.10 11.91
N PHE A 202 18.78 6.95 11.39
CA PHE A 202 18.12 5.68 11.66
C PHE A 202 18.76 4.93 12.84
N THR A 203 18.88 5.65 13.95
CA THR A 203 19.51 5.14 15.18
C THR A 203 18.50 4.99 16.30
N GLY A 204 18.75 4.04 17.22
CA GLY A 204 17.92 3.88 18.42
C GLY A 204 17.99 5.05 19.41
N SER A 205 18.93 5.98 19.22
CA SER A 205 19.08 7.18 20.06
C SER A 205 18.32 8.40 19.56
N LEU A 206 17.80 8.38 18.32
CA LEU A 206 17.01 9.48 17.79
C LEU A 206 15.68 9.58 18.55
N VAL A 207 15.33 10.79 18.99
CA VAL A 207 14.16 11.06 19.81
C VAL A 207 13.10 11.83 19.03
N ASP A 208 13.46 12.88 18.30
CA ASP A 208 12.49 13.79 17.68
C ASP A 208 12.83 14.15 16.23
N PHE A 209 11.82 14.09 15.37
CA PHE A 209 11.82 14.73 14.05
C PHE A 209 11.07 16.05 14.09
N HIS A 210 11.68 17.09 13.52
CA HIS A 210 11.10 18.40 13.31
C HIS A 210 11.04 18.73 11.82
N PHE A 211 10.01 19.49 11.43
CA PHE A 211 9.70 19.73 10.03
C PHE A 211 9.42 21.22 9.79
N ASN A 212 10.33 21.88 9.08
CA ASN A 212 10.20 23.27 8.62
C ASN A 212 10.10 23.27 7.09
N LEU A 213 8.93 22.90 6.57
CA LEU A 213 8.77 22.48 5.16
C LEU A 213 8.37 23.59 4.19
N GLY A 214 8.26 24.83 4.66
CA GLY A 214 7.90 25.99 3.83
C GLY A 214 6.63 25.75 2.99
N SER A 215 6.74 25.98 1.68
CA SER A 215 5.65 25.83 0.71
C SER A 215 5.43 24.40 0.19
N ALA A 216 6.23 23.42 0.63
CA ALA A 216 6.18 22.08 0.07
C ALA A 216 4.86 21.35 0.43
N THR A 217 4.16 20.90 -0.61
CA THR A 217 2.98 20.04 -0.55
C THR A 217 3.32 18.58 -0.84
N THR A 218 4.57 18.29 -1.19
CA THR A 218 5.12 16.94 -1.31
C THR A 218 6.55 16.96 -0.80
N VAL A 219 6.85 16.05 0.14
CA VAL A 219 8.18 15.94 0.72
C VAL A 219 8.65 14.50 0.59
N ILE A 220 9.79 14.30 -0.06
CA ILE A 220 10.35 12.98 -0.34
C ILE A 220 11.64 12.83 0.47
N PHE A 221 11.71 11.77 1.25
CA PHE A 221 12.91 11.35 1.97
C PHE A 221 13.43 10.06 1.32
N ASN A 222 14.61 10.11 0.73
CA ASN A 222 15.26 8.95 0.14
C ASN A 222 16.38 8.46 1.06
N THR A 223 16.44 7.15 1.30
CA THR A 223 17.50 6.49 2.07
C THR A 223 17.81 5.14 1.44
N ASP A 224 19.06 4.67 1.52
CA ASP A 224 19.50 3.36 1.08
C ASP A 224 19.90 2.44 2.24
N ASN A 225 19.73 2.90 3.47
CA ASN A 225 19.96 2.08 4.65
C ASN A 225 19.01 0.88 4.72
N THR A 226 19.59 -0.31 4.85
CA THR A 226 18.90 -1.59 4.84
C THR A 226 18.40 -2.03 6.22
N THR A 227 18.82 -1.37 7.30
CA THR A 227 18.40 -1.67 8.69
C THR A 227 17.93 -0.40 9.37
N LEU A 228 16.61 -0.26 9.44
CA LEU A 228 15.96 0.99 9.81
C LEU A 228 15.13 0.76 11.05
N ASN A 229 15.54 1.38 12.15
CA ASN A 229 14.76 1.45 13.37
C ASN A 229 14.36 2.89 13.63
N LEU A 230 13.08 3.20 13.45
CA LEU A 230 12.53 4.52 13.68
C LEU A 230 11.70 4.52 14.97
N ASN A 231 12.31 5.02 16.03
CA ASN A 231 11.67 5.24 17.33
C ASN A 231 11.51 6.73 17.65
N ALA A 232 11.78 7.62 16.71
CA ALA A 232 11.64 9.05 16.92
C ALA A 232 10.17 9.48 16.86
N ASN A 233 9.81 10.49 17.65
CA ASN A 233 8.51 11.15 17.57
C ASN A 233 8.47 12.07 16.35
N PHE A 234 7.33 12.08 15.66
CA PHE A 234 7.07 13.02 14.57
C PHE A 234 6.33 14.24 15.11
N ASN A 235 7.04 15.36 15.29
CA ASN A 235 6.38 16.60 15.70
C ASN A 235 5.37 17.04 14.63
N ASN A 236 4.10 17.17 15.03
CA ASN A 236 2.96 17.43 14.14
C ASN A 236 2.72 16.35 13.07
N GLY A 237 3.14 15.10 13.31
CA GLY A 237 3.07 14.01 12.33
C GLY A 237 1.68 13.81 11.69
N SER A 238 0.61 13.87 12.50
CA SER A 238 -0.77 13.71 12.02
C SER A 238 -1.19 14.73 10.96
N ASN A 239 -0.59 15.93 10.94
CA ASN A 239 -0.85 16.97 9.93
C ASN A 239 0.03 16.84 8.68
N LEU A 240 1.02 15.94 8.71
CA LEU A 240 2.02 15.78 7.65
C LEU A 240 1.82 14.50 6.84
N GLY A 241 1.09 13.50 7.37
CA GLY A 241 0.94 12.17 6.78
C GLY A 241 0.50 12.15 5.31
N SER A 242 -0.30 13.13 4.89
CA SER A 242 -0.81 13.27 3.51
C SER A 242 0.20 13.83 2.50
N LYS A 243 1.38 14.28 2.93
CA LYS A 243 2.39 14.89 2.04
C LYS A 243 3.80 14.32 2.14
N LEU A 244 4.13 13.59 3.21
CA LEU A 244 5.44 12.96 3.36
C LEU A 244 5.49 11.62 2.61
N ILE A 245 6.59 11.36 1.91
CA ILE A 245 6.92 10.07 1.33
C ILE A 245 8.30 9.65 1.86
N TRP A 246 8.35 8.49 2.51
CA TRP A 246 9.57 7.86 2.99
C TRP A 246 9.91 6.71 2.07
N ASN A 247 10.87 6.93 1.18
CA ASN A 247 11.33 5.97 0.21
C ASN A 247 12.57 5.24 0.72
N PHE A 248 12.35 4.02 1.20
CA PHE A 248 13.39 3.11 1.65
C PHE A 248 13.84 2.25 0.48
N THR A 249 14.98 2.61 -0.08
CA THR A 249 15.53 1.99 -1.28
C THR A 249 16.37 0.76 -0.90
N GLY A 250 16.65 -0.08 -1.89
CA GLY A 250 17.43 -1.31 -1.71
C GLY A 250 16.57 -2.57 -1.72
N GLU A 251 17.19 -3.66 -2.17
CA GLU A 251 16.58 -4.98 -2.18
C GLU A 251 16.59 -5.57 -0.76
N ASN A 252 15.50 -6.22 -0.36
CA ASN A 252 15.36 -6.88 0.93
C ASN A 252 15.52 -5.96 2.16
N THR A 253 15.30 -4.65 2.00
CA THR A 253 15.29 -3.68 3.09
C THR A 253 14.26 -4.07 4.16
N ALA A 254 14.66 -4.05 5.43
CA ALA A 254 13.78 -4.35 6.56
C ALA A 254 13.58 -3.08 7.41
N VAL A 255 12.36 -2.56 7.39
CA VAL A 255 11.98 -1.36 8.12
C VAL A 255 11.15 -1.75 9.33
N THR A 256 11.64 -1.38 10.52
CA THR A 256 10.88 -1.55 11.76
C THR A 256 10.66 -0.19 12.42
N ILE A 257 9.43 0.09 12.83
CA ILE A 257 9.10 1.25 13.64
C ILE A 257 8.62 0.82 15.03
N GLY A 258 8.99 1.57 16.06
CA GLY A 258 8.48 1.39 17.43
C GLY A 258 7.56 2.51 17.90
N ASN A 259 7.62 3.69 17.26
CA ASN A 259 6.74 4.83 17.51
C ASN A 259 5.91 5.19 16.27
N THR A 260 4.89 6.03 16.44
CA THR A 260 4.02 6.45 15.33
C THR A 260 4.80 7.18 14.24
N MET A 261 4.69 6.68 13.02
CA MET A 261 5.29 7.26 11.83
C MET A 261 4.25 8.08 11.06
N ALA A 262 4.66 9.22 10.49
CA ALA A 262 3.79 10.00 9.61
C ALA A 262 4.29 9.93 8.16
N GLY A 263 3.39 9.63 7.23
CA GLY A 263 3.67 9.66 5.80
C GLY A 263 3.39 8.36 5.06
N GLN A 264 3.65 8.40 3.76
CA GLN A 264 3.61 7.25 2.87
C GLN A 264 4.93 6.48 2.98
N VAL A 265 4.90 5.28 3.52
CA VAL A 265 6.06 4.40 3.70
C VAL A 265 6.22 3.49 2.49
N LEU A 266 7.30 3.68 1.73
CA LEU A 266 7.58 2.92 0.52
C LEU A 266 8.81 2.03 0.72
N VAL A 267 8.59 0.71 0.76
CA VAL A 267 9.60 -0.35 0.93
C VAL A 267 9.44 -1.38 -0.20
N ALA A 268 9.69 -0.94 -1.43
CA ALA A 268 9.20 -1.59 -2.64
C ALA A 268 9.59 -3.07 -2.81
N ASP A 269 10.76 -3.50 -2.32
CA ASP A 269 11.21 -4.89 -2.38
C ASP A 269 11.63 -5.44 -1.01
N GLY A 270 10.99 -4.95 0.06
CA GLY A 270 11.37 -5.26 1.43
C GLY A 270 10.19 -5.45 2.38
N SER A 271 10.52 -5.65 3.66
CA SER A 271 9.52 -5.84 4.71
C SER A 271 9.34 -4.59 5.55
N PHE A 272 8.09 -4.28 5.88
CA PHE A 272 7.74 -3.27 6.85
C PHE A 272 7.11 -3.92 8.08
N ARG A 273 7.51 -3.47 9.26
CA ARG A 273 7.00 -3.93 10.55
C ARG A 273 6.75 -2.75 11.47
N ASN A 274 5.58 -2.69 12.09
CA ASN A 274 5.32 -1.74 13.16
C ASN A 274 5.09 -2.46 14.50
N ASN A 275 6.03 -2.30 15.43
CA ASN A 275 5.94 -2.87 16.78
C ASN A 275 5.16 -1.91 17.68
N ASN A 276 3.83 -1.94 17.58
CA ASN A 276 2.87 -1.10 18.32
C ASN A 276 2.83 0.39 17.91
N GLY A 277 3.81 0.90 17.16
CA GLY A 277 3.73 2.22 16.54
C GLY A 277 2.68 2.28 15.42
N ASN A 278 1.90 3.35 15.36
CA ASN A 278 0.92 3.53 14.29
C ASN A 278 1.58 4.11 13.02
N VAL A 279 0.87 4.08 11.90
CA VAL A 279 1.25 4.83 10.69
C VAL A 279 0.12 5.80 10.35
N ASP A 280 0.37 7.09 10.51
CA ASP A 280 -0.51 8.16 10.02
C ASP A 280 -0.18 8.42 8.54
N GLY A 281 -0.75 7.63 7.64
CA GLY A 281 -0.27 7.57 6.26
C GLY A 281 -0.66 6.31 5.52
N GLY A 282 0.26 5.77 4.74
CA GLY A 282 0.05 4.53 3.99
C GLY A 282 1.32 3.68 3.95
N VAL A 283 1.17 2.37 3.79
CA VAL A 283 2.29 1.42 3.74
C VAL A 283 2.27 0.67 2.41
N TYR A 284 3.41 0.72 1.72
CA TYR A 284 3.59 0.20 0.37
C TYR A 284 4.85 -0.68 0.35
N ALA A 285 4.69 -2.00 0.50
CA ALA A 285 5.79 -2.90 0.78
C ALA A 285 5.69 -4.23 0.01
N LYS A 286 6.72 -5.08 0.10
CA LYS A 286 6.63 -6.48 -0.32
C LYS A 286 5.99 -7.36 0.74
N THR A 287 6.39 -7.17 2.00
CA THR A 287 5.84 -7.92 3.15
C THR A 287 5.44 -6.96 4.25
N LEU A 288 4.31 -7.22 4.90
CA LEU A 288 3.80 -6.40 6.00
C LEU A 288 3.60 -7.23 7.27
N TYR A 289 4.22 -6.82 8.36
CA TYR A 289 3.96 -7.30 9.71
C TYR A 289 3.33 -6.19 10.55
N GLN A 290 2.01 -6.20 10.62
CA GLN A 290 1.24 -5.12 11.22
C GLN A 290 0.81 -5.43 12.66
N TYR A 291 1.34 -4.70 13.63
CA TYR A 291 0.91 -4.80 15.04
C TYR A 291 0.47 -3.46 15.64
N GLY A 292 0.68 -2.35 14.91
CA GLY A 292 0.04 -1.07 15.16
C GLY A 292 -0.96 -0.70 14.05
N GLU A 293 -1.75 0.33 14.29
CA GLU A 293 -2.81 0.78 13.39
C GLU A 293 -2.21 1.51 12.18
N ILE A 294 -2.88 1.42 11.03
CA ILE A 294 -2.53 2.22 9.84
C ILE A 294 -3.71 3.16 9.59
N HIS A 295 -3.54 4.40 10.00
CA HIS A 295 -4.53 5.46 9.88
C HIS A 295 -4.53 6.07 8.51
N GLN A 296 -5.72 6.44 8.05
CA GLN A 296 -5.88 7.02 6.75
C GLN A 296 -5.42 8.48 6.74
N GLN A 297 -4.34 8.72 6.00
CA GLN A 297 -3.91 10.05 5.56
C GLN A 297 -3.60 9.96 4.06
N THR A 298 -4.64 10.08 3.23
CA THR A 298 -4.53 9.96 1.77
C THR A 298 -3.49 10.95 1.25
N PHE A 299 -2.58 10.49 0.39
CA PHE A 299 -1.61 11.38 -0.22
C PHE A 299 -2.32 12.43 -1.10
N THR A 300 -2.10 13.72 -0.82
CA THR A 300 -2.73 14.84 -1.56
C THR A 300 -1.75 15.61 -2.44
N GLY A 301 -0.47 15.26 -2.34
CA GLY A 301 0.61 15.89 -3.09
C GLY A 301 0.67 15.50 -4.58
N THR A 302 1.69 16.01 -5.26
CA THR A 302 2.02 15.69 -6.65
C THR A 302 3.41 15.08 -6.71
N LEU A 303 3.54 13.94 -7.37
CA LEU A 303 4.85 13.37 -7.65
C LEU A 303 5.59 14.21 -8.70
N PRO A 304 6.92 14.38 -8.59
CA PRO A 304 7.69 15.06 -9.60
C PRO A 304 7.54 14.36 -10.96
N ALA A 305 7.48 15.16 -12.03
CA ALA A 305 7.37 14.64 -13.39
C ALA A 305 8.60 13.78 -13.71
N VAL A 306 8.36 12.57 -14.21
CA VAL A 306 9.41 11.64 -14.61
C VAL A 306 9.86 12.01 -16.04
N PRO A 307 11.16 12.20 -16.31
CA PRO A 307 11.67 12.14 -17.68
C PRO A 307 11.38 10.75 -18.22
N GLU A 308 10.53 10.63 -19.24
CA GLU A 308 10.08 9.34 -19.76
C GLU A 308 11.26 8.36 -19.95
N PRO A 309 11.29 7.21 -19.24
CA PRO A 309 12.38 6.26 -19.36
C PRO A 309 12.37 5.65 -20.76
N GLY A 310 13.44 5.88 -21.53
CA GLY A 310 13.87 5.06 -22.66
C GLY A 310 12.90 4.88 -23.85
N THR A 311 11.64 5.30 -23.77
CA THR A 311 10.64 5.06 -24.83
C THR A 311 10.99 5.89 -26.06
N TYR A 312 11.48 7.12 -25.89
CA TYR A 312 12.06 7.89 -26.99
C TYR A 312 13.36 7.28 -27.52
N ALA A 313 14.22 6.75 -26.66
CA ALA A 313 15.47 6.12 -27.10
C ALA A 313 15.21 4.83 -27.90
N MET A 314 14.24 4.02 -27.48
CA MET A 314 13.80 2.80 -28.17
C MET A 314 12.98 3.11 -29.42
N LEU A 315 12.15 4.17 -29.40
CA LEU A 315 11.47 4.68 -30.59
C LEU A 315 12.48 5.20 -31.62
N LEU A 316 13.47 5.99 -31.20
CA LEU A 316 14.53 6.50 -32.07
C LEU A 316 15.46 5.39 -32.56
N ALA A 317 15.80 4.39 -31.72
CA ALA A 317 16.54 3.22 -32.13
C ALA A 317 15.74 2.36 -33.12
N GLY A 318 14.43 2.17 -32.89
CA GLY A 318 13.51 1.49 -33.80
C GLY A 318 13.37 2.21 -35.15
N LEU A 319 13.24 3.55 -35.14
CA LEU A 319 13.22 4.37 -36.34
C LEU A 319 14.58 4.36 -37.06
N GLY A 320 15.70 4.37 -36.31
CA GLY A 320 17.05 4.27 -36.86
C GLY A 320 17.30 2.93 -37.56
N LEU A 321 16.85 1.82 -36.97
CA LEU A 321 16.90 0.49 -37.57
C LEU A 321 16.03 0.39 -38.83
N MET A 322 14.82 0.94 -38.83
CA MET A 322 13.96 0.98 -40.03
C MET A 322 14.56 1.86 -41.15
N GLY A 323 15.19 2.98 -40.80
CA GLY A 323 15.92 3.83 -41.75
C GLY A 323 17.10 3.10 -42.40
N PHE A 324 17.86 2.32 -41.61
CA PHE A 324 18.98 1.52 -42.10
C PHE A 324 18.52 0.38 -43.02
N MET A 325 17.42 -0.31 -42.67
CA MET A 325 16.82 -1.35 -43.54
C MET A 325 16.32 -0.77 -44.86
N LYS A 326 15.65 0.39 -44.85
CA LYS A 326 15.16 1.05 -46.09
C LYS A 326 16.29 1.49 -47.02
N ARG A 327 17.47 1.84 -46.48
CA ARG A 327 18.67 2.16 -47.28
C ARG A 327 19.26 0.92 -47.98
N ARG A 328 19.16 -0.26 -47.37
CA ARG A 328 19.70 -1.51 -47.93
C ARG A 328 18.87 -2.08 -49.07
N PHE A 329 17.59 -1.72 -49.18
CA PHE A 329 16.72 -2.12 -50.30
C PHE A 329 16.76 -1.18 -51.51
N ARG A 330 17.59 -0.11 -51.47
CA ARG A 330 17.73 0.86 -52.57
C ARG A 330 19.16 0.96 -53.12
N ALA A 331 20.02 -0.01 -52.83
CA ALA A 331 21.36 -0.16 -53.40
C ALA A 331 21.40 -1.39 -54.29
#